data_AF-A0A353B4V6-F1
#
_entry.id   AF-A0A353B4V6-F1
#
_cell.length_a   1.000
_cell.length_b   1.000
_cell.length_c   1.000
_cell.angle_alpha   90.00
_cell.angle_beta   90.00
_cell.angle_gamma   90.00
#
_symmetry.space_group_name_H-M   'P 1'
#
loop_
_entity.id
_entity.type
_entity.pdbx_description
1 polymer ?
#
loop_
_entity_poly.entity_id
_entity_poly.type
_entity_poly.pdbx_seq_one_letter_code
_entity_poly.pdbx_strand_id
1 'polypeptide(L)' 'MNRDVLNALNTVKEVSNAVAAQSVDYLKATCLPICQLLNFGKPRVEIKRFRL' A
#
# COMPACT_ATOMS: atom_id res chain seq x y z
N MET A 1 2.43 -13.26 22.01
CA MET A 1 3.05 -12.04 21.45
C MET A 1 2.16 -11.59 20.30
N ASN A 2 1.20 -10.70 20.56
CA ASN A 2 0.26 -10.22 19.54
C ASN A 2 1.06 -9.48 18.46
N ARG A 3 1.00 -9.98 17.22
CA ARG A 3 1.60 -9.32 16.05
C ARG A 3 0.56 -8.41 15.43
N ASP A 4 0.19 -7.37 16.15
CA ASP A 4 -0.67 -6.32 15.62
C ASP A 4 0.18 -5.47 14.67
N VAL A 5 0.22 -5.88 13.40
CA VAL A 5 0.91 -5.15 12.34
C VAL A 5 -0.05 -4.08 11.83
N LEU A 6 0.16 -2.83 12.27
CA LEU A 6 -0.53 -1.69 11.69
C LEU A 6 0.00 -1.48 10.25
N ASN A 7 -0.89 -1.57 9.26
CA ASN A 7 -0.57 -1.38 7.86
C ASN A 7 -1.32 -0.18 7.27
N ALA A 8 -0.68 0.51 6.33
CA ALA A 8 -1.37 1.51 5.51
C ALA A 8 -2.12 0.80 4.37
N LEU A 9 -3.39 1.16 4.13
CA LEU A 9 -4.19 0.64 3.02
C LEU A 9 -4.58 1.78 2.07
N ASN A 10 -4.07 1.72 0.84
CA ASN A 10 -4.38 2.70 -0.20
C ASN A 10 -5.17 2.03 -1.33
N THR A 11 -6.31 2.63 -1.69
CA THR A 11 -7.12 2.19 -2.83
C THR A 11 -6.91 3.14 -4.00
N VAL A 12 -6.69 2.59 -5.19
CA VAL A 12 -6.48 3.36 -6.42
C VAL A 12 -7.27 2.78 -7.57
N LYS A 13 -7.56 3.58 -8.60
CA LYS A 13 -8.23 3.05 -9.81
C LYS A 13 -7.27 2.17 -10.65
N GLU A 14 -5.98 2.51 -10.62
CA GLU A 14 -4.94 1.83 -11.37
C GLU A 14 -3.61 1.85 -10.61
N VAL A 15 -2.92 0.72 -10.61
CA VAL A 15 -1.61 0.58 -9.95
C VAL A 15 -0.52 1.00 -10.94
N SER A 16 0.09 2.16 -10.69
CA SER A 16 1.19 2.70 -11.51
C SER A 16 2.48 2.87 -10.70
N ASN A 17 3.59 3.14 -11.40
CA ASN A 17 4.88 3.41 -10.74
C ASN A 17 4.84 4.69 -9.89
N ALA A 18 4.06 5.69 -10.30
CA ALA A 18 3.90 6.93 -9.53
C ALA A 18 3.19 6.65 -8.18
N VAL A 19 2.12 5.86 -8.22
CA VAL A 19 1.38 5.45 -7.01
C VAL A 19 2.26 4.57 -6.10
N ALA A 20 3.07 3.69 -6.69
CA ALA A 20 4.03 2.88 -5.94
C ALA A 20 5.07 3.75 -5.21
N ALA A 21 5.64 4.74 -5.88
CA ALA A 21 6.60 5.67 -5.28
C ALA A 21 5.97 6.44 -4.11
N GLN A 22 4.76 6.98 -4.30
CA GLN A 22 4.02 7.67 -3.22
C GLN A 22 3.74 6.77 -2.02
N SER A 23 3.42 5.49 -2.23
CA SER A 23 3.25 4.54 -1.11
C SER A 23 4.54 4.29 -0.33
N VAL A 24 5.69 4.31 -0.99
CA VAL A 24 6.99 4.22 -0.29
C VAL A 24 7.28 5.50 0.50
N ASP A 25 7.01 6.67 -0.08
CA ASP A 25 7.20 7.95 0.62
C ASP A 25 6.26 8.07 1.82
N TYR A 26 5.01 7.62 1.67
CA TYR A 26 4.05 7.54 2.77
C TYR A 26 4.57 6.63 3.90
N LEU A 27 5.09 5.45 3.58
CA LEU A 27 5.67 4.56 4.59
C LEU A 27 6.79 5.23 5.38
N LYS A 28 7.68 5.95 4.70
CA LYS A 28 8.79 6.69 5.33
C LYS A 28 8.26 7.81 6.22
N ALA A 29 7.24 8.54 5.76
CA ALA A 29 6.67 9.67 6.49
C ALA A 29 5.88 9.23 7.73
N THR A 30 5.20 8.09 7.68
CA THR A 30 4.34 7.62 8.78
C THR A 30 5.00 6.58 9.69
N CYS A 31 6.24 6.17 9.38
CA CYS A 31 6.95 5.10 10.09
C CYS A 31 6.14 3.78 10.18
N LEU A 32 5.25 3.55 9.20
CA LEU A 32 4.49 2.31 9.15
C LEU A 32 5.34 1.21 8.51
N PRO A 33 5.25 -0.04 8.99
CA PRO A 33 6.12 -1.10 8.50
C PRO A 33 5.72 -1.58 7.10
N ILE A 34 4.43 -1.48 6.74
CA ILE A 34 3.86 -2.06 5.50
C ILE A 34 2.79 -1.14 4.92
N CYS A 35 2.79 -1.00 3.59
CA CYS A 35 1.70 -0.40 2.82
C CYS A 35 1.16 -1.43 1.82
N GLN A 36 -0.16 -1.54 1.74
CA GLN A 36 -0.87 -2.32 0.73
C GLN A 36 -1.60 -1.38 -0.22
N LEU A 37 -1.36 -1.57 -1.51
CA LEU A 37 -2.04 -0.90 -2.61
C LEU A 37 -3.00 -1.87 -3.26
N LEU A 38 -4.27 -1.50 -3.36
CA LEU A 38 -5.27 -2.26 -4.09
C LEU A 38 -5.88 -1.43 -5.19
N ASN A 39 -6.11 -2.04 -6.36
CA ASN A 39 -7.01 -1.44 -7.31
C ASN A 39 -8.47 -1.59 -6.81
N PHE A 40 -9.31 -0.57 -7.02
CA PHE A 40 -10.73 -0.61 -6.70
C PHE A 40 -11.55 -0.23 -7.94
N GLY A 41 -12.65 -0.95 -8.18
CA GLY A 41 -13.51 -0.73 -9.35
C GLY A 41 -13.08 -1.43 -10.64
N LYS A 42 -12.09 -2.33 -10.58
CA LYS A 42 -11.77 -3.26 -11.68
C LYS A 42 -12.30 -4.66 -11.37
N PRO A 43 -12.76 -5.44 -12.38
CA PRO A 43 -13.23 -6.82 -12.16
C PRO A 43 -12.18 -7.74 -11.53
N ARG A 44 -10.89 -7.46 -11.78
CA ARG A 44 -9.77 -8.19 -11.22
C ARG A 44 -9.04 -7.33 -10.18
N VAL A 45 -8.97 -7.83 -8.95
CA VAL A 45 -8.20 -7.21 -7.89
C VAL A 45 -6.69 -7.41 -8.13
N GLU A 46 -5.95 -6.32 -8.07
CA GLU A 46 -4.50 -6.21 -8.08
C GLU A 46 -4.07 -5.75 -6.69
N ILE A 47 -3.15 -6.48 -6.07
CA ILE A 47 -2.61 -6.16 -4.74
C ILE A 47 -1.10 -5.97 -4.89
N LYS A 48 -0.58 -4.83 -4.45
CA LYS A 48 0.85 -4.60 -4.27
C LYS A 48 1.16 -4.34 -2.80
N ARG A 49 2.28 -4.87 -2.33
CA ARG A 49 2.75 -4.69 -0.95
C ARG A 49 4.14 -4.07 -0.97
N PHE A 50 4.30 -3.04 -0.16
CA PHE A 50 5.57 -2.35 0.08
C PHE A 50 5.96 -2.49 1.55
N ARG A 51 7.25 -2.58 1.79
CA ARG A 51 7.86 -2.71 3.13
C ARG A 51 9.12 -1.86 3.17
N LEU A 52 9.36 -1.21 4.29
CA LEU A 52 10.66 -0.58 4.61
C LEU A 52 11.62 -1.60 5.21
#